data_AF-A0A0B0D163-F1
#
_entry.id   AF-A0A0B0D163-F1
#
_cell.length_a   1.000
_cell.length_b   1.000
_cell.length_c   1.000
_cell.angle_alpha   90.00
_cell.angle_beta   90.00
_cell.angle_gamma   90.00
#
_symmetry.space_group_name_H-M   'P 1'
#
loop_
_entity.id
_entity.type
_entity.pdbx_description
1 polymer ?
#
loop_
_entity_poly.entity_id
_entity_poly.type
_entity_poly.pdbx_seq_one_letter_code
_entity_poly.pdbx_strand_id
1 'polypeptide(L)'
;MTNSHPGLQEELERLSFTKAYMDRLIASQQSGQEALKKRQEDTLAHLDFKDSSLRYQEMLSHANFMKMSKDQLESLIHLRKKPYFARIDFHRKEKPEREVFYIGKMSLFDRETQLPIILDWRSPLANVYYEGRIGEVSYEAHGEHYEGNVSLKRQYQIEDGKLEDFRDIDITTKDDLLQESLSQNAENRLTEIVATIQEEQNQVIRADLR
;
A
#
# COMPACT_ATOMS: atom_id res chain seq x y z
N MET A 1 16.78 -18.10 -24.95
CA MET A 1 17.63 -16.92 -24.67
C MET A 1 16.71 -15.89 -24.05
N THR A 2 16.68 -15.83 -22.71
CA THR A 2 15.78 -14.94 -21.96
C THR A 2 16.21 -13.50 -22.22
N ASN A 3 15.37 -12.79 -22.94
CA ASN A 3 15.51 -11.36 -23.17
C ASN A 3 15.29 -10.67 -21.80
N SER A 4 16.34 -10.54 -20.99
CA SER A 4 16.23 -9.91 -19.67
C SER A 4 15.85 -8.45 -19.88
N HIS A 5 14.66 -8.07 -19.41
CA HIS A 5 14.20 -6.69 -19.42
C HIS A 5 15.26 -5.78 -18.78
N PRO A 6 15.63 -4.64 -19.39
CA PRO A 6 16.73 -3.80 -18.92
C PRO A 6 16.56 -3.31 -17.47
N GLY A 7 15.32 -3.14 -17.02
CA GLY A 7 14.98 -2.76 -15.64
C GLY A 7 14.95 -3.91 -14.62
N LEU A 8 15.13 -5.18 -15.00
CA LEU A 8 14.92 -6.32 -14.09
C LEU A 8 15.80 -6.26 -12.84
N GLN A 9 17.07 -5.88 -12.98
CA GLN A 9 18.00 -5.81 -11.85
C GLN A 9 17.56 -4.74 -10.84
N GLU A 10 17.15 -3.56 -11.31
CA GLU A 10 16.64 -2.47 -10.47
C GLU A 10 15.39 -2.92 -9.69
N GLU A 11 14.46 -3.64 -10.35
CA GLU A 11 13.24 -4.12 -9.71
C GLU A 11 13.50 -5.21 -8.67
N LEU A 12 14.47 -6.10 -8.91
CA LEU A 12 14.91 -7.09 -7.93
C LEU A 12 15.55 -6.44 -6.71
N GLU A 13 16.41 -5.44 -6.93
CA GLU A 13 17.04 -4.67 -5.85
C GLU A 13 15.99 -3.91 -5.03
N ARG A 14 15.03 -3.27 -5.70
CA ARG A 14 13.91 -2.58 -5.03
C ARG A 14 13.07 -3.52 -4.19
N LEU A 15 12.69 -4.68 -4.73
CA LEU A 15 11.91 -5.66 -3.99
C LEU A 15 12.69 -6.18 -2.78
N SER A 16 13.99 -6.44 -2.95
CA SER A 16 14.87 -6.88 -1.87
C SER A 16 14.98 -5.83 -0.75
N PHE A 17 15.20 -4.56 -1.11
CA PHE A 17 15.18 -3.44 -0.17
C PHE A 17 13.88 -3.37 0.61
N THR A 18 12.74 -3.42 -0.10
CA THR A 18 11.41 -3.31 0.49
C THR A 18 11.15 -4.44 1.49
N LYS A 19 11.49 -5.68 1.11
CA LYS A 19 11.37 -6.84 1.99
C LYS A 19 12.29 -6.75 3.20
N ALA A 20 13.54 -6.35 3.02
CA ALA A 20 14.47 -6.19 4.14
C ALA A 20 13.98 -5.14 5.14
N TYR A 21 13.39 -4.04 4.66
CA TYR A 21 12.77 -3.04 5.52
C TYR A 21 11.56 -3.60 6.28
N MET A 22 10.67 -4.31 5.59
CA MET A 22 9.51 -4.97 6.22
C MET A 22 9.94 -6.03 7.24
N ASP A 23 10.97 -6.83 6.93
CA ASP A 23 11.49 -7.87 7.81
C ASP A 23 12.03 -7.25 9.12
N ARG A 24 12.73 -6.11 9.04
CA ARG A 24 13.14 -5.33 10.24
C ARG A 24 11.95 -4.79 11.03
N LEU A 25 10.94 -4.27 10.34
CA LEU A 25 9.73 -3.74 10.97
C LEU A 25 8.95 -4.84 11.71
N ILE A 26 8.77 -6.00 11.07
CA ILE A 26 8.13 -7.20 11.63
C ILE A 26 8.88 -7.67 12.86
N ALA A 27 10.21 -7.82 12.79
CA ALA A 27 11.02 -8.26 13.92
C ALA A 27 10.95 -7.29 15.12
N SER A 28 10.96 -5.97 14.85
CA SER A 28 10.79 -4.94 15.87
C SER A 28 9.42 -5.02 16.54
N GLN A 29 8.34 -5.23 15.77
CA GLN A 29 6.99 -5.37 16.33
C GLN A 29 6.82 -6.67 17.13
N GLN A 30 7.34 -7.79 16.64
CA GLN A 30 7.32 -9.08 17.35
C GLN A 30 8.00 -8.98 18.71
N SER A 31 9.22 -8.43 18.74
CA SER A 31 9.97 -8.24 20.00
C SER A 31 9.22 -7.32 20.97
N GLY A 32 8.58 -6.27 20.47
CA GLY A 32 7.75 -5.38 21.27
C GLY A 32 6.52 -6.06 21.87
N GLN A 33 5.83 -6.90 21.09
CA GLN A 33 4.67 -7.67 21.57
C GLN A 33 5.06 -8.70 22.62
N GLU A 34 6.17 -9.41 22.45
CA GLU A 34 6.67 -10.36 23.45
C GLU A 34 7.01 -9.68 24.78
N ALA A 35 7.70 -8.53 24.72
CA ALA A 35 8.01 -7.75 25.91
C ALA A 35 6.74 -7.26 26.64
N LEU A 36 5.73 -6.80 25.88
CA LEU A 36 4.45 -6.36 26.44
C LEU A 36 3.67 -7.51 27.07
N LYS A 37 3.62 -8.68 26.41
CA LYS A 37 2.98 -9.89 26.94
C LYS A 37 3.60 -10.31 28.27
N LYS A 38 4.94 -10.35 28.35
CA LYS A 38 5.65 -10.71 29.58
C LYS A 38 5.32 -9.75 30.74
N ARG A 39 5.34 -8.44 30.49
CA ARG A 39 4.96 -7.44 31.50
C ARG A 39 3.52 -7.62 32.00
N GLN A 40 2.60 -8.01 31.13
CA GLN A 40 1.22 -8.29 31.51
C GLN A 40 1.10 -9.53 32.40
N GLU A 41 1.79 -10.62 32.05
CA GLU A 41 1.82 -11.84 32.88
C GLU A 41 2.36 -11.54 34.28
N ASP A 42 3.44 -10.76 34.38
CA ASP A 42 4.00 -10.31 35.66
C ASP A 42 3.01 -9.43 36.46
N THR A 43 2.31 -8.51 35.78
CA THR A 43 1.32 -7.62 36.43
C THR A 43 0.13 -8.42 36.96
N LEU A 44 -0.40 -9.36 36.17
CA LEU A 44 -1.49 -10.28 36.56
C LEU A 44 -1.13 -11.13 37.78
N ALA A 45 0.12 -11.56 37.90
CA ALA A 45 0.60 -12.34 39.04
C ALA A 45 0.64 -11.57 40.37
N HIS A 46 0.70 -10.24 40.33
CA HIS A 46 0.85 -9.37 41.51
C HIS A 46 -0.39 -8.52 41.82
N LEU A 47 -1.50 -8.76 41.14
CA LEU A 47 -2.72 -7.96 41.28
C LEU A 47 -3.57 -8.40 42.49
N ASP A 48 -3.91 -7.45 43.36
CA ASP A 48 -4.77 -7.64 44.53
C ASP A 48 -6.23 -7.24 44.20
N PHE A 49 -7.20 -8.11 44.51
CA PHE A 49 -8.49 -8.22 43.80
C PHE A 49 -9.60 -7.24 44.25
N LYS A 50 -9.25 -6.08 44.82
CA LYS A 50 -10.22 -5.30 45.63
C LYS A 50 -11.08 -4.26 44.90
N ASP A 51 -10.85 -3.97 43.62
CA ASP A 51 -11.65 -2.96 42.88
C ASP A 51 -11.97 -3.42 41.44
N SER A 52 -13.24 -3.70 41.13
CA SER A 52 -13.59 -4.64 40.04
C SER A 52 -14.09 -4.03 38.73
N SER A 53 -14.78 -2.88 38.75
CA SER A 53 -15.43 -2.33 37.54
C SER A 53 -14.47 -1.58 36.61
N LEU A 54 -13.66 -0.66 37.17
CA LEU A 54 -12.65 0.08 36.41
C LEU A 54 -11.55 -0.85 35.87
N ARG A 55 -11.18 -1.87 36.64
CA ARG A 55 -10.19 -2.89 36.23
C ARG A 55 -10.68 -3.75 35.06
N TYR A 56 -11.97 -4.11 35.03
CA TYR A 56 -12.54 -4.84 33.90
C TYR A 56 -12.50 -4.03 32.60
N GLN A 57 -12.78 -2.72 32.67
CA GLN A 57 -12.68 -1.81 31.52
C GLN A 57 -11.23 -1.72 31.01
N GLU A 58 -10.25 -1.59 31.90
CA GLU A 58 -8.84 -1.59 31.52
C GLU A 58 -8.41 -2.92 30.89
N MET A 59 -8.80 -4.04 31.47
CA MET A 59 -8.50 -5.38 30.93
C MET A 59 -9.06 -5.57 29.52
N LEU A 60 -10.31 -5.16 29.27
CA LEU A 60 -10.92 -5.22 27.94
C LEU A 60 -10.19 -4.31 26.95
N SER A 61 -9.83 -3.09 27.35
CA SER A 61 -9.06 -2.16 26.52
C SER A 61 -7.70 -2.76 26.12
N HIS A 62 -6.98 -3.34 27.07
CA HIS A 62 -5.72 -4.03 26.82
C HIS A 62 -5.87 -5.25 25.90
N ALA A 63 -6.89 -6.09 26.13
CA ALA A 63 -7.15 -7.24 25.28
C ALA A 63 -7.46 -6.82 23.83
N ASN A 64 -8.27 -5.78 23.64
CA ASN A 64 -8.56 -5.22 22.33
C ASN A 64 -7.31 -4.66 21.65
N PHE A 65 -6.47 -3.92 22.38
CA PHE A 65 -5.21 -3.42 21.86
C PHE A 65 -4.27 -4.54 21.42
N MET A 66 -4.13 -5.59 22.23
CA MET A 66 -3.28 -6.75 21.90
C MET A 66 -3.79 -7.48 20.66
N LYS A 67 -5.12 -7.68 20.56
CA LYS A 67 -5.74 -8.27 19.38
C LYS A 67 -5.43 -7.43 18.14
N MET A 68 -5.68 -6.13 18.19
CA MET A 68 -5.44 -5.23 17.07
C MET A 68 -3.96 -5.20 16.65
N SER A 69 -3.04 -5.20 17.62
CA SER A 69 -1.60 -5.26 17.34
C SER A 69 -1.20 -6.58 16.67
N LYS A 70 -1.76 -7.70 17.12
CA LYS A 70 -1.53 -9.01 16.49
C LYS A 70 -2.05 -9.04 15.06
N ASP A 71 -3.27 -8.57 14.83
CA ASP A 71 -3.90 -8.52 13.50
C ASP A 71 -3.06 -7.65 12.53
N GLN A 72 -2.51 -6.53 13.02
CA GLN A 72 -1.59 -5.67 12.26
C GLN A 72 -0.29 -6.39 11.89
N LEU A 73 0.31 -7.13 12.82
CA LEU A 73 1.52 -7.90 12.57
C LEU A 73 1.29 -9.01 11.54
N GLU A 74 0.19 -9.76 11.68
CA GLU A 74 -0.20 -10.81 10.72
C GLU A 74 -0.42 -10.21 9.32
N SER A 75 -1.06 -9.04 9.24
CA SER A 75 -1.24 -8.31 7.99
C SER A 75 0.10 -7.90 7.37
N LEU A 76 1.06 -7.39 8.15
CA LEU A 76 2.39 -7.04 7.65
C LEU A 76 3.16 -8.26 7.13
N ILE A 77 3.09 -9.40 7.84
CA ILE A 77 3.70 -10.66 7.40
C ILE A 77 3.10 -11.12 6.08
N HIS A 78 1.78 -11.01 5.92
CA HIS A 78 1.10 -11.36 4.68
C HIS A 78 1.51 -10.42 3.53
N LEU A 79 1.48 -9.11 3.77
CA LEU A 79 1.87 -8.09 2.78
C LEU A 79 3.32 -8.21 2.35
N ARG A 80 4.22 -8.65 3.23
CA ARG A 80 5.63 -8.89 2.88
C ARG A 80 5.79 -9.88 1.71
N LYS A 81 4.81 -10.76 1.49
CA LYS A 81 4.78 -11.67 0.34
C LYS A 81 4.45 -10.97 -0.98
N LYS A 82 3.64 -9.91 -0.93
CA LYS A 82 3.17 -9.12 -2.10
C LYS A 82 3.13 -7.64 -1.73
N PRO A 83 4.30 -6.99 -1.53
CA PRO A 83 4.35 -5.67 -0.92
C PRO A 83 3.68 -4.60 -1.78
N TYR A 84 3.88 -4.66 -3.09
CA TYR A 84 3.32 -3.76 -4.09
C TYR A 84 2.98 -4.54 -5.36
N PHE A 85 2.09 -3.98 -6.18
CA PHE A 85 1.64 -4.60 -7.43
C PHE A 85 1.78 -3.68 -8.64
N ALA A 86 2.08 -2.40 -8.43
CA ALA A 86 2.27 -1.44 -9.51
C ALA A 86 3.37 -0.41 -9.21
N ARG A 87 3.86 0.26 -10.26
CA ARG A 87 4.78 1.41 -10.19
C ARG A 87 4.33 2.47 -11.20
N ILE A 88 4.49 3.74 -10.80
CA ILE A 88 4.44 4.88 -11.71
C ILE A 88 5.70 5.73 -11.58
N ASP A 89 6.21 6.22 -12.71
CA ASP A 89 7.25 7.24 -12.73
C ASP A 89 6.59 8.58 -13.07
N PHE A 90 6.46 9.42 -12.06
CA PHE A 90 5.70 10.66 -12.11
C PHE A 90 6.62 11.86 -11.96
N HIS A 91 6.51 12.82 -12.88
CA HIS A 91 7.25 14.06 -12.84
C HIS A 91 6.27 15.21 -12.59
N ARG A 92 6.30 15.76 -11.37
CA ARG A 92 5.51 16.95 -11.03
C ARG A 92 6.01 18.15 -11.81
N LYS A 93 5.08 18.96 -12.34
CA LYS A 93 5.39 20.17 -13.09
C LYS A 93 6.25 21.18 -12.32
N GLU A 94 6.08 21.22 -11.00
CA GLU A 94 6.75 22.15 -10.09
C GLU A 94 8.09 21.64 -9.55
N LYS A 95 8.44 20.37 -9.80
CA LYS A 95 9.69 19.76 -9.30
C LYS A 95 10.65 19.45 -10.45
N PRO A 96 11.97 19.60 -10.24
CA PRO A 96 12.95 19.26 -11.26
C PRO A 96 13.15 17.73 -11.39
N GLU A 97 12.89 16.97 -10.33
CA GLU A 97 13.17 15.55 -10.27
C GLU A 97 11.95 14.69 -10.54
N ARG A 98 12.20 13.54 -11.19
CA ARG A 98 11.22 12.48 -11.41
C ARG A 98 11.08 11.64 -10.14
N GLU A 99 9.85 11.45 -9.69
CA GLU A 99 9.51 10.65 -8.52
C GLU A 99 9.04 9.26 -8.96
N VAL A 100 9.47 8.22 -8.23
CA VAL A 100 9.05 6.83 -8.49
C VAL A 100 8.16 6.38 -7.33
N PHE A 101 6.94 5.97 -7.65
CA PHE A 101 5.98 5.50 -6.65
C PHE A 101 5.63 4.05 -6.90
N TYR A 102 5.82 3.21 -5.87
CA TYR A 102 5.36 1.82 -5.85
C TYR A 102 4.02 1.78 -5.12
N ILE A 103 3.03 1.12 -5.71
CA ILE A 103 1.63 1.11 -5.23
C ILE A 103 1.30 -0.27 -4.68
N GLY A 104 0.76 -0.31 -3.46
CA GLY A 104 0.40 -1.53 -2.76
C GLY A 104 -0.92 -1.42 -1.99
N LYS A 105 -1.32 -2.53 -1.35
CA LYS A 105 -2.59 -2.62 -0.60
C LYS A 105 -2.59 -1.75 0.68
N MET A 106 -1.41 -1.43 1.21
CA MET A 106 -1.21 -0.58 2.39
C MET A 106 0.05 0.26 2.20
N SER A 107 0.05 1.47 2.75
CA SER A 107 1.24 2.33 2.76
C SER A 107 2.35 1.75 3.65
N LEU A 108 3.60 1.96 3.20
CA LEU A 108 4.80 1.71 3.99
C LEU A 108 5.67 2.97 3.90
N PHE A 109 6.00 3.55 5.05
CA PHE A 109 6.82 4.76 5.11
C PHE A 109 8.19 4.44 5.71
N ASP A 110 9.20 5.11 5.17
CA ASP A 110 10.52 5.16 5.79
C ASP A 110 10.44 5.95 7.10
N ARG A 111 10.93 5.38 8.20
CA ARG A 111 10.78 5.97 9.55
C ARG A 111 11.59 7.26 9.73
N GLU A 112 12.69 7.42 9.00
CA GLU A 112 13.60 8.56 9.16
C GLU A 112 13.18 9.72 8.26
N THR A 113 12.97 9.43 6.98
CA THR A 113 12.65 10.43 5.95
C THR A 113 11.16 10.73 5.85
N GLN A 114 10.30 9.87 6.41
CA GLN A 114 8.83 9.92 6.26
C GLN A 114 8.35 9.82 4.80
N LEU A 115 9.23 9.43 3.88
CA LEU A 115 8.88 9.23 2.48
C LEU A 115 8.21 7.86 2.27
N PRO A 116 7.23 7.76 1.35
CA PRO A 116 6.58 6.49 1.06
C PRO A 116 7.54 5.53 0.35
N ILE A 117 7.78 4.37 0.96
CA ILE A 117 8.38 3.20 0.31
C ILE A 117 7.32 2.52 -0.57
N ILE A 118 6.09 2.42 -0.05
CA ILE A 118 4.90 1.92 -0.75
C ILE A 118 3.77 2.92 -0.51
N LEU A 119 3.11 3.32 -1.58
CA LEU A 119 1.92 4.17 -1.60
C LEU A 119 0.68 3.28 -1.53
N ASP A 120 -0.26 3.60 -0.64
CA ASP A 120 -1.58 2.94 -0.64
C ASP A 120 -2.32 3.25 -1.93
N TRP A 121 -2.91 2.22 -2.53
CA TRP A 121 -3.70 2.32 -3.76
C TRP A 121 -4.92 3.25 -3.66
N ARG A 122 -5.39 3.57 -2.45
CA ARG A 122 -6.47 4.53 -2.20
C ARG A 122 -5.99 5.97 -2.09
N SER A 123 -4.67 6.21 -2.14
CA SER A 123 -4.13 7.56 -2.15
C SER A 123 -4.61 8.29 -3.41
N PRO A 124 -4.99 9.57 -3.35
CA PRO A 124 -5.36 10.32 -4.55
C PRO A 124 -4.25 10.33 -5.62
N LEU A 125 -2.98 10.26 -5.22
CA LEU A 125 -1.86 10.14 -6.16
C LEU A 125 -1.84 8.77 -6.86
N ALA A 126 -2.31 7.70 -6.21
CA ALA A 126 -2.41 6.38 -6.83
C ALA A 126 -3.49 6.32 -7.92
N ASN A 127 -4.50 7.21 -7.89
CA ASN A 127 -5.50 7.31 -8.97
C ASN A 127 -4.87 7.61 -10.33
N VAL A 128 -3.72 8.31 -10.35
CA VAL A 128 -2.94 8.55 -11.57
C VAL A 128 -2.58 7.24 -12.30
N TYR A 129 -2.37 6.14 -11.57
CA TYR A 129 -2.13 4.82 -12.16
C TYR A 129 -3.38 4.25 -12.84
N TYR A 130 -4.57 4.40 -12.27
CA TYR A 130 -5.81 3.83 -12.80
C TYR A 130 -6.49 4.72 -13.85
N GLU A 131 -6.55 6.02 -13.62
CA GLU A 131 -7.31 6.98 -14.43
C GLU A 131 -6.46 7.67 -15.50
N GLY A 132 -5.18 7.91 -15.20
CA GLY A 132 -4.26 8.62 -16.09
C GLY A 132 -3.91 7.79 -17.34
N ARG A 133 -3.49 8.44 -18.41
CA ARG A 133 -2.69 7.80 -19.47
C ARG A 133 -1.22 8.10 -19.21
N ILE A 134 -0.32 7.41 -19.89
CA ILE A 134 1.06 7.92 -20.03
C ILE A 134 0.97 9.30 -20.69
N GLY A 135 1.69 10.28 -20.16
CA GLY A 135 1.57 11.69 -20.57
C GLY A 135 1.13 12.62 -19.44
N GLU A 136 0.57 13.76 -19.81
CA GLU A 136 0.10 14.77 -18.86
C GLU A 136 -1.12 14.28 -18.08
N VAL A 137 -1.06 14.44 -16.77
CA VAL A 137 -2.11 14.04 -15.83
C VAL A 137 -2.23 15.10 -14.74
N SER A 138 -3.39 15.10 -14.09
CA SER A 138 -3.58 15.84 -12.85
C SER A 138 -4.39 15.03 -11.85
N TYR A 139 -4.23 15.36 -10.58
CA TYR A 139 -4.98 14.76 -9.49
C TYR A 139 -5.26 15.80 -8.39
N GLU A 140 -6.31 15.57 -7.62
CA GLU A 140 -6.67 16.42 -6.48
C GLU A 140 -6.34 15.70 -5.18
N ALA A 141 -5.66 16.35 -4.25
CA ALA A 141 -5.43 15.81 -2.91
C ALA A 141 -5.55 16.91 -1.87
N HIS A 142 -6.30 16.66 -0.81
CA HIS A 142 -6.53 17.62 0.29
C HIS A 142 -7.04 19.00 -0.15
N GLY A 143 -7.80 19.06 -1.25
CA GLY A 143 -8.32 20.32 -1.81
C GLY A 143 -7.35 21.06 -2.74
N GLU A 144 -6.12 20.56 -2.89
CA GLU A 144 -5.11 21.11 -3.79
C GLU A 144 -5.07 20.32 -5.11
N HIS A 145 -4.78 21.04 -6.21
CA HIS A 145 -4.64 20.45 -7.54
C HIS A 145 -3.16 20.26 -7.87
N TYR A 146 -2.80 19.06 -8.35
CA TYR A 146 -1.43 18.72 -8.72
C TYR A 146 -1.37 18.31 -10.18
N GLU A 147 -0.42 18.87 -10.92
CA GLU A 147 -0.16 18.56 -12.33
C GLU A 147 1.20 17.91 -12.52
N GLY A 148 1.29 17.00 -13.49
CA GLY A 148 2.56 16.41 -13.86
C GLY A 148 2.47 15.49 -15.08
N ASN A 149 3.55 14.76 -15.32
CA ASN A 149 3.66 13.81 -16.42
C ASN A 149 3.96 12.40 -15.89
N VAL A 150 3.20 11.41 -16.33
CA VAL A 150 3.51 10.00 -16.11
C VAL A 150 4.31 9.50 -17.29
N SER A 151 5.55 9.09 -17.04
CA SER A 151 6.46 8.57 -18.06
C SER A 151 6.48 7.04 -18.15
N LEU A 152 6.08 6.36 -17.08
CA LEU A 152 6.04 4.91 -16.99
C LEU A 152 4.88 4.47 -16.10
N LYS A 153 4.19 3.41 -16.53
CA LYS A 153 3.30 2.61 -15.70
C LYS A 153 3.73 1.16 -15.82
N ARG A 154 3.91 0.49 -14.68
CA ARG A 154 4.37 -0.89 -14.64
C ARG A 154 3.51 -1.69 -13.67
N GLN A 155 3.12 -2.89 -14.07
CA GLN A 155 2.45 -3.87 -13.23
C GLN A 155 3.43 -4.97 -12.85
N TYR A 156 3.37 -5.44 -11.60
CA TYR A 156 4.19 -6.54 -11.10
C TYR A 156 3.35 -7.76 -10.77
N GLN A 157 3.90 -8.93 -11.05
CA GLN A 157 3.47 -10.19 -10.51
C GLN A 157 4.49 -10.64 -9.46
N ILE A 158 4.13 -10.48 -8.18
CA ILE A 158 4.97 -10.87 -7.04
C ILE A 158 4.24 -11.96 -6.26
N GLU A 159 4.92 -13.08 -6.02
CA GLU A 159 4.40 -14.21 -5.26
C GLU A 159 5.41 -14.66 -4.20
N ASP A 160 4.96 -14.85 -2.96
CA ASP A 160 5.80 -15.23 -1.81
C ASP A 160 7.13 -14.44 -1.70
N GLY A 161 7.10 -13.16 -2.06
CA GLY A 161 8.23 -12.24 -2.02
C GLY A 161 9.23 -12.42 -3.16
N LYS A 162 8.86 -13.08 -4.26
CA LYS A 162 9.66 -13.20 -5.48
C LYS A 162 8.97 -12.46 -6.61
N LEU A 163 9.76 -11.74 -7.40
CA LEU A 163 9.30 -11.12 -8.63
C LEU A 163 9.22 -12.22 -9.69
N GLU A 164 8.00 -12.60 -10.07
CA GLU A 164 7.75 -13.63 -11.09
C GLU A 164 7.78 -13.00 -12.49
N ASP A 165 7.13 -11.85 -12.65
CA ASP A 165 7.08 -11.11 -13.91
C ASP A 165 6.73 -9.63 -13.66
N PHE A 166 6.97 -8.78 -14.66
CA PHE A 166 6.42 -7.43 -14.70
C PHE A 166 6.24 -6.96 -16.14
N ARG A 167 5.27 -6.06 -16.34
CA ARG A 167 4.92 -5.55 -17.66
C ARG A 167 4.69 -4.04 -17.63
N ASP A 168 5.21 -3.36 -18.64
CA ASP A 168 4.99 -1.93 -18.85
C ASP A 168 3.66 -1.74 -19.57
N ILE A 169 2.84 -0.86 -19.03
CA ILE A 169 1.50 -0.56 -19.54
C ILE A 169 1.65 0.59 -20.54
N ASP A 170 1.91 0.25 -21.80
CA ASP A 170 2.00 1.21 -22.92
C ASP A 170 0.64 1.74 -23.40
N ILE A 171 -0.43 1.30 -22.76
CA ILE A 171 -1.79 1.40 -23.27
C ILE A 171 -2.25 2.86 -23.36
N THR A 172 -2.32 3.33 -24.60
CA THR A 172 -2.99 4.56 -25.03
C THR A 172 -4.53 4.41 -25.05
N THR A 173 -5.08 3.20 -24.78
CA THR A 173 -6.49 2.81 -24.99
C THR A 173 -7.14 2.10 -23.79
N LYS A 174 -8.16 2.71 -23.18
CA LYS A 174 -8.89 2.27 -21.96
C LYS A 174 -9.30 0.78 -21.87
N ASP A 175 -9.42 0.07 -22.99
CA ASP A 175 -10.05 -1.26 -23.07
C ASP A 175 -9.16 -2.43 -22.66
N ASP A 176 -7.83 -2.38 -22.87
CA ASP A 176 -6.96 -3.53 -22.59
C ASP A 176 -6.72 -3.72 -21.07
N LEU A 177 -6.68 -2.63 -20.31
CA LEU A 177 -6.67 -2.65 -18.83
C LEU A 177 -7.95 -3.28 -18.28
N LEU A 178 -9.11 -2.90 -18.82
CA LEU A 178 -10.41 -3.47 -18.47
C LEU A 178 -10.47 -4.96 -18.82
N GLN A 179 -9.95 -5.36 -19.99
CA GLN A 179 -9.98 -6.75 -20.44
C GLN A 179 -9.05 -7.66 -19.62
N GLU A 180 -7.88 -7.16 -19.20
CA GLU A 180 -6.96 -7.91 -18.34
C GLU A 180 -7.45 -7.98 -16.89
N SER A 181 -8.10 -6.92 -16.38
CA SER A 181 -8.82 -6.93 -15.09
C SER A 181 -9.95 -7.97 -15.07
N LEU A 182 -10.69 -8.11 -16.17
CA LEU A 182 -11.71 -9.15 -16.35
C LEU A 182 -11.12 -10.58 -16.34
N SER A 183 -9.83 -10.73 -16.63
CA SER A 183 -9.14 -12.03 -16.71
C SER A 183 -8.44 -12.47 -15.40
N GLN A 184 -8.24 -11.55 -14.45
CA GLN A 184 -7.49 -11.77 -13.21
C GLN A 184 -8.42 -11.91 -11.98
N ASN A 185 -8.00 -12.73 -11.01
CA ASN A 185 -8.81 -13.15 -9.85
C ASN A 185 -9.40 -12.00 -9.01
N ALA A 186 -10.47 -12.32 -8.28
CA ALA A 186 -11.37 -11.43 -7.53
C ALA A 186 -10.72 -10.41 -6.56
N GLU A 187 -9.45 -10.55 -6.20
CA GLU A 187 -8.74 -9.55 -5.38
C GLU A 187 -8.43 -8.25 -6.15
N ASN A 188 -8.13 -8.32 -7.45
CA ASN A 188 -7.94 -7.11 -8.28
C ASN A 188 -9.28 -6.46 -8.65
N ARG A 189 -10.35 -7.26 -8.69
CA ARG A 189 -11.73 -6.81 -8.92
C ARG A 189 -12.20 -5.78 -7.89
N LEU A 190 -11.74 -5.89 -6.63
CA LEU A 190 -12.09 -4.94 -5.56
C LEU A 190 -11.36 -3.59 -5.70
N THR A 191 -10.15 -3.58 -6.24
CA THR A 191 -9.35 -2.36 -6.44
C THR A 191 -9.96 -1.48 -7.54
N GLU A 192 -10.40 -2.09 -8.63
CA GLU A 192 -11.05 -1.34 -9.72
C GLU A 192 -12.53 -1.06 -9.47
N ILE A 193 -13.32 -1.96 -8.88
CA ILE A 193 -14.74 -1.66 -8.56
C ILE A 193 -14.84 -0.43 -7.64
N VAL A 194 -13.96 -0.30 -6.65
CA VAL A 194 -13.96 0.89 -5.79
C VAL A 194 -13.54 2.14 -6.58
N ALA A 195 -12.56 2.04 -7.47
CA ALA A 195 -12.17 3.16 -8.33
C ALA A 195 -13.32 3.60 -9.27
N THR A 196 -14.02 2.66 -9.91
CA THR A 196 -15.15 2.95 -10.80
C THR A 196 -16.37 3.48 -10.04
N ILE A 197 -16.68 2.96 -8.85
CA ILE A 197 -17.76 3.48 -7.99
C ILE A 197 -17.43 4.91 -7.52
N GLN A 198 -16.16 5.19 -7.22
CA GLN A 198 -15.72 6.52 -6.83
C GLN A 198 -15.79 7.51 -8.01
N GLU A 199 -15.52 7.07 -9.24
CA GLU A 199 -15.71 7.86 -10.47
C GLU A 199 -17.20 8.19 -10.69
N GLU A 200 -18.10 7.21 -10.58
CA GLU A 200 -19.54 7.43 -10.70
C GLU A 200 -20.04 8.40 -9.62
N GLN A 201 -19.60 8.25 -8.36
CA GLN A 201 -19.97 9.18 -7.29
C GLN A 201 -19.41 10.59 -7.53
N ASN A 202 -18.15 10.71 -7.96
CA ASN A 202 -17.53 12.01 -8.24
C ASN A 202 -18.16 12.72 -9.45
N GLN A 203 -18.59 11.98 -10.48
CA GLN A 203 -19.31 12.54 -11.63
C GLN A 203 -20.72 12.98 -11.26
N VAL A 204 -21.44 12.21 -10.44
CA VAL A 204 -22.79 12.58 -9.96
C VAL A 204 -22.72 13.83 -9.06
N ILE A 205 -21.78 13.89 -8.12
CA ILE A 205 -21.58 15.08 -7.27
C ILE A 205 -21.24 16.32 -8.10
N ARG A 206 -20.43 16.18 -9.16
CA ARG A 206 -20.09 17.30 -10.07
C ARG A 206 -21.25 17.67 -11.02
N ALA A 207 -22.19 16.78 -11.30
CA ALA A 207 -23.36 17.04 -12.14
C ALA A 207 -24.49 17.76 -11.38
N ASP A 208 -24.67 17.48 -10.09
CA ASP A 208 -25.67 18.16 -9.23
C ASP A 208 -25.25 19.57 -8.78
N LEU A 209 -24.00 19.98 -9.07
CA LEU A 209 -23.44 21.31 -8.78
C LEU A 209 -23.47 22.27 -9.99
N ARG A 210 -24.24 21.96 -11.04
CA ARG A 210 -24.47 22.84 -12.20
C ARG A 210 -25.91 23.34 -12.31
#